data_AF-A0A8S3W0C6-F1
#
_entry.id   AF-A0A8S3W0C6-F1
#
_cell.length_a   1.000
_cell.length_b   1.000
_cell.length_c   1.000
_cell.angle_alpha   90.00
_cell.angle_beta   90.00
_cell.angle_gamma   90.00
#
_symmetry.space_group_name_H-M   'P 1'
#
loop_
_entity.id
_entity.type
_entity.pdbx_description
1 polymer ?
#
loop_
_entity_poly.entity_id
_entity_poly.type
_entity_poly.pdbx_seq_one_letter_code
_entity_poly.pdbx_strand_id
1 'polypeptide(L)'
;MPSKRFYDIVYYSPSESSDEDQPLVTYISKDSINPPVVSGTSYQTLQPQDIHPNKIEDGVYVLVKVRSERNVLYTYAGVVKSTVDEEGDVLVMFLKTIDDSGRLFRLVENDLSDVPFDDLIEILPTPRVVRKGRRQFLEFEKPLPVFEK
;
A
#
# COMPACT_ATOMS: atom_id res chain seq x y z
N MET A 1 -11.56 24.07 44.31
CA MET A 1 -12.96 23.68 43.98
C MET A 1 -13.64 24.93 43.43
N PRO A 2 -13.92 25.02 42.12
CA PRO A 2 -15.21 24.54 41.58
C PRO A 2 -15.06 23.83 40.19
N SER A 3 -15.80 22.77 39.88
CA SER A 3 -17.15 22.72 39.26
C SER A 3 -17.11 22.41 37.75
N LYS A 4 -17.25 21.13 37.39
CA LYS A 4 -17.71 20.72 36.05
C LYS A 4 -19.11 21.30 35.80
N ARG A 5 -19.35 21.90 34.63
CA ARG A 5 -20.69 21.99 34.03
C ARG A 5 -20.61 21.71 32.53
N PHE A 6 -21.48 20.80 32.10
CA PHE A 6 -21.82 20.55 30.70
C PHE A 6 -22.72 21.68 30.22
N TYR A 7 -22.72 21.98 28.92
CA TYR A 7 -23.75 22.82 28.30
C TYR A 7 -24.19 22.23 26.96
N ASP A 8 -25.50 22.32 26.73
CA ASP A 8 -26.23 21.65 25.68
C ASP A 8 -26.14 22.36 24.33
N ILE A 9 -26.28 21.59 23.24
CA ILE A 9 -26.40 22.11 21.88
C ILE A 9 -27.89 22.42 21.62
N VAL A 10 -28.20 23.67 21.25
CA VAL A 10 -29.53 24.08 20.79
C VAL A 10 -29.40 24.64 19.38
N TYR A 11 -30.06 24.01 18.39
CA TYR A 11 -30.08 24.47 17.00
C TYR A 11 -31.17 25.51 16.77
N TYR A 12 -30.81 26.64 16.15
CA TYR A 12 -31.76 27.54 15.49
C TYR A 12 -31.19 28.10 14.18
N SER A 13 -32.05 28.19 13.17
CA SER A 13 -31.94 28.91 11.88
C SER A 13 -33.39 29.19 11.45
N PRO A 14 -33.76 30.32 10.80
CA PRO A 14 -33.16 30.93 9.60
C PRO A 14 -32.68 32.40 9.89
N SER A 15 -32.52 33.39 9.00
CA SER A 15 -33.00 33.63 7.62
C SER A 15 -32.09 34.59 6.83
N GLU A 16 -32.42 34.82 5.54
CA GLU A 16 -31.64 35.64 4.58
C GLU A 16 -32.08 37.12 4.52
N SER A 17 -31.13 38.00 4.12
CA SER A 17 -31.40 39.20 3.32
C SER A 17 -30.13 39.63 2.54
N SER A 18 -30.30 40.13 1.31
CA SER A 18 -29.22 40.54 0.39
C SER A 18 -28.32 41.68 0.89
N ASP A 19 -27.03 41.67 0.54
CA ASP A 19 -26.43 42.44 -0.58
C ASP A 19 -24.87 42.34 -0.58
N GLU A 20 -24.29 42.26 -1.79
CA GLU A 20 -22.90 42.55 -2.22
C GLU A 20 -21.66 42.00 -1.45
N ASP A 21 -20.76 41.37 -2.23
CA ASP A 21 -19.32 41.11 -2.02
C ASP A 21 -18.77 40.05 -1.01
N GLN A 22 -17.87 39.20 -1.55
CA GLN A 22 -17.00 38.18 -0.91
C GLN A 22 -17.63 36.83 -0.49
N PRO A 23 -16.78 35.83 -0.17
CA PRO A 23 -16.42 34.72 -1.05
C PRO A 23 -17.38 33.52 -0.97
N LEU A 24 -17.31 32.60 -1.96
CA LEU A 24 -18.05 31.33 -1.90
C LEU A 24 -17.55 30.43 -0.74
N VAL A 25 -18.13 30.63 0.44
CA VAL A 25 -18.22 29.61 1.49
C VAL A 25 -19.37 28.69 1.10
N THR A 26 -19.07 27.59 0.42
CA THR A 26 -20.07 26.56 0.15
C THR A 26 -20.49 25.93 1.47
N TYR A 27 -21.66 26.29 1.97
CA TYR A 27 -22.22 25.70 3.17
C TYR A 27 -22.37 24.19 2.98
N ILE A 28 -21.82 23.45 3.93
CA ILE A 28 -21.86 22.00 3.98
C ILE A 28 -23.32 21.59 4.26
N SER A 29 -24.00 21.11 3.21
CA SER A 29 -25.25 20.35 3.36
C SER A 29 -25.06 19.25 4.39
N LYS A 30 -26.12 18.92 5.14
CA LYS A 30 -26.12 17.85 6.15
C LYS A 30 -25.92 16.48 5.50
N ASP A 31 -24.66 16.12 5.28
CA ASP A 31 -24.06 14.78 5.32
C ASP A 31 -22.60 15.00 5.73
N SER A 32 -22.22 14.49 6.91
CA SER A 32 -21.02 14.99 7.62
C SER A 32 -19.71 14.67 6.91
N ILE A 33 -18.87 15.71 6.79
CA ILE A 33 -17.62 15.73 6.01
C ILE A 33 -16.41 15.26 6.83
N ASN A 34 -15.44 14.69 6.10
CA ASN A 34 -14.11 14.28 6.57
C ASN A 34 -13.34 15.40 7.32
N PRO A 35 -12.51 15.09 8.33
CA PRO A 35 -11.55 16.04 8.88
C PRO A 35 -10.44 16.35 7.83
N PRO A 36 -9.96 17.61 7.74
CA PRO A 36 -9.03 18.02 6.69
C PRO A 36 -7.56 17.89 7.14
N VAL A 37 -6.82 16.91 6.62
CA VAL A 37 -5.38 16.77 6.93
C VAL A 37 -4.56 16.33 5.71
N VAL A 38 -3.79 17.28 5.18
CA VAL A 38 -2.53 17.14 4.41
C VAL A 38 -2.58 16.38 3.08
N SER A 39 -2.02 17.02 2.05
CA SER A 39 -1.65 16.40 0.76
C SER A 39 -0.57 15.33 0.94
N GLY A 40 -0.98 14.14 1.39
CA GLY A 40 -0.19 12.92 1.39
C GLY A 40 -0.63 12.02 0.23
N THR A 41 0.35 11.46 -0.49
CA THR A 41 0.17 10.56 -1.64
C THR A 41 -1.01 9.61 -1.49
N SER A 42 -1.99 9.71 -2.39
CA SER A 42 -3.11 8.77 -2.43
C SER A 42 -2.59 7.39 -2.83
N TYR A 43 -2.37 6.52 -1.85
CA TYR A 43 -2.27 5.09 -2.11
C TYR A 43 -3.62 4.63 -2.66
N GLN A 44 -3.70 4.44 -3.97
CA GLN A 44 -4.82 3.71 -4.55
C GLN A 44 -4.83 2.34 -3.89
N THR A 45 -5.95 1.96 -3.28
CA THR A 45 -6.16 0.60 -2.78
C THR A 45 -6.03 -0.33 -3.96
N LEU A 46 -4.87 -1.00 -4.08
CA LEU A 46 -4.65 -2.04 -5.07
C LEU A 46 -5.74 -3.10 -4.85
N GLN A 47 -6.69 -3.14 -5.78
CA GLN A 47 -7.64 -4.25 -5.86
C GLN A 47 -6.79 -5.52 -6.01
N PRO A 48 -7.01 -6.57 -5.20
CA PRO A 48 -6.38 -7.85 -5.46
C PRO A 48 -6.72 -8.22 -6.90
N GLN A 49 -5.70 -8.48 -7.72
CA GLN A 49 -5.96 -9.21 -8.95
C GLN A 49 -6.43 -10.61 -8.56
N ASP A 50 -7.26 -11.26 -9.38
CA ASP A 50 -7.63 -12.66 -9.17
C ASP A 50 -6.41 -13.57 -9.43
N ILE A 51 -5.49 -13.59 -8.46
CA ILE A 51 -4.42 -14.56 -8.33
C ILE A 51 -5.10 -15.89 -8.06
N HIS A 52 -4.65 -16.92 -8.77
CA HIS A 52 -5.13 -18.27 -8.58
C HIS A 52 -3.95 -19.12 -8.09
N PRO A 53 -4.10 -20.00 -7.08
CA PRO A 53 -3.02 -20.84 -6.55
C PRO A 53 -2.20 -21.55 -7.64
N ASN A 54 -2.85 -22.13 -8.64
CA ASN A 54 -2.21 -22.76 -9.81
C ASN A 54 -1.30 -21.86 -10.68
N LYS A 55 -1.21 -20.54 -10.41
CA LYS A 55 -0.27 -19.61 -11.06
C LYS A 55 0.95 -19.29 -10.18
N ILE A 56 1.03 -19.85 -8.99
CA ILE A 56 2.12 -19.65 -8.02
C ILE A 56 3.04 -20.88 -8.07
N GLU A 57 4.23 -20.68 -8.63
CA GLU A 57 5.29 -21.68 -8.79
C GLU A 57 6.67 -21.02 -8.66
N ASP A 58 7.75 -21.80 -8.48
CA ASP A 58 9.10 -21.26 -8.32
C ASP A 58 9.50 -20.36 -9.50
N GLY A 59 10.07 -19.20 -9.17
CA GLY A 59 10.51 -18.20 -10.16
C GLY A 59 9.45 -17.19 -10.56
N VAL A 60 8.18 -17.34 -10.14
CA VAL A 60 7.15 -16.31 -10.30
C VAL A 60 7.48 -15.10 -9.41
N TYR A 61 7.41 -13.89 -9.98
CA TYR A 61 7.62 -12.66 -9.23
C TYR A 61 6.29 -12.16 -8.68
N VAL A 62 6.27 -11.71 -7.43
CA VAL A 62 5.04 -11.32 -6.72
C VAL A 62 5.23 -10.03 -5.92
N LEU A 63 4.13 -9.30 -5.76
CA LEU A 63 4.00 -8.18 -4.83
C LEU A 63 3.26 -8.69 -3.59
N VAL A 64 3.81 -8.44 -2.39
CA VAL A 64 3.40 -9.08 -1.13
C VAL A 64 3.11 -8.05 -0.06
N LYS A 65 2.05 -8.24 0.73
CA LYS A 65 1.80 -7.48 1.98
C LYS A 65 2.52 -8.15 3.14
N VAL A 66 3.24 -7.37 3.94
CA VAL A 66 3.86 -7.85 5.18
C VAL A 66 3.42 -6.93 6.31
N ARG A 67 2.93 -7.53 7.41
CA ARG A 67 2.54 -6.80 8.63
C ARG A 67 3.75 -6.71 9.56
N SER A 68 4.06 -5.49 9.99
CA SER A 68 5.01 -5.27 11.08
C SER A 68 4.39 -5.51 12.45
N GLU A 69 5.23 -5.67 13.48
CA GLU A 69 4.85 -5.77 14.90
C GLU A 69 3.89 -4.66 15.38
N ARG A 70 3.89 -3.49 14.70
CA ARG A 70 3.04 -2.33 15.01
C ARG A 70 1.74 -2.31 14.19
N ASN A 71 1.38 -3.41 13.53
CA ASN A 71 0.25 -3.53 12.59
C ASN A 71 0.30 -2.54 11.41
N VAL A 72 1.48 -2.02 11.06
CA VAL A 72 1.65 -1.26 9.80
C VAL A 72 1.87 -2.28 8.68
N LEU A 73 1.04 -2.17 7.64
CA LEU A 73 1.15 -2.91 6.39
C LEU A 73 2.23 -2.28 5.51
N TYR A 74 3.18 -3.10 5.07
CA TYR A 74 4.19 -2.76 4.08
C TYR A 74 4.04 -3.63 2.85
N THR A 75 4.60 -3.17 1.73
CA THR A 75 4.52 -3.86 0.44
C THR A 75 5.93 -4.17 -0.05
N TYR A 76 6.20 -5.44 -0.35
CA TYR A 76 7.51 -5.90 -0.83
C TYR A 76 7.39 -6.60 -2.17
N ALA A 77 8.47 -6.61 -2.94
CA ALA A 77 8.59 -7.46 -4.12
C ALA A 77 9.34 -8.74 -3.72
N GLY A 78 8.90 -9.88 -4.23
CA GLY A 78 9.50 -11.17 -3.97
C GLY A 78 9.55 -12.05 -5.21
N VAL A 79 10.30 -13.15 -5.12
CA VAL A 79 10.25 -14.26 -6.06
C VAL A 79 9.86 -15.53 -5.30
N VAL A 80 8.82 -16.19 -5.78
CA VAL A 80 8.27 -17.43 -5.25
C VAL A 80 9.32 -18.55 -5.35
N LYS A 81 9.32 -19.46 -4.36
CA LYS A 81 10.23 -20.60 -4.21
C LYS A 81 9.52 -21.95 -4.06
N SER A 82 8.22 -21.96 -3.77
CA SER A 82 7.37 -23.15 -3.68
C SER A 82 6.03 -22.91 -4.39
N THR A 83 5.26 -23.97 -4.63
CA THR A 83 3.82 -23.83 -4.83
C THR A 83 3.14 -23.43 -3.52
N VAL A 84 1.85 -23.06 -3.58
CA VAL A 84 0.99 -23.01 -2.38
C VAL A 84 0.93 -24.40 -1.75
N ASP A 85 1.08 -24.49 -0.43
CA ASP A 85 1.03 -25.75 0.32
C ASP A 85 -0.38 -26.12 0.82
N GLU A 86 -0.48 -27.12 1.71
CA GLU A 86 -1.75 -27.58 2.28
C GLU A 86 -2.30 -26.64 3.38
N GLU A 87 -1.47 -25.78 3.96
CA GLU A 87 -1.86 -24.80 4.98
C GLU A 87 -2.27 -23.45 4.36
N GLY A 88 -1.90 -23.22 3.09
CA GLY A 88 -2.21 -22.01 2.32
C GLY A 88 -1.03 -21.05 2.19
N ASP A 89 0.17 -21.45 2.63
CA ASP A 89 1.37 -20.64 2.64
C ASP A 89 2.23 -20.88 1.39
N VAL A 90 3.11 -19.93 1.10
CA VAL A 90 4.02 -19.89 -0.05
C VAL A 90 5.38 -19.41 0.43
N LEU A 91 6.45 -20.15 0.13
CA LEU A 91 7.81 -19.70 0.38
C LEU A 91 8.19 -18.60 -0.63
N VAL A 92 8.47 -17.40 -0.13
CA VAL A 92 8.87 -16.23 -0.92
C VAL A 92 10.27 -15.77 -0.53
N MET A 93 11.10 -15.49 -1.53
CA MET A 93 12.40 -14.84 -1.36
C MET A 93 12.29 -13.35 -1.69
N PHE A 94 12.50 -12.48 -0.71
CA PHE A 94 12.33 -11.04 -0.91
C PHE A 94 13.43 -10.40 -1.76
N LEU A 95 13.02 -9.40 -2.54
CA LEU A 95 13.89 -8.58 -3.36
C LEU A 95 14.18 -7.27 -2.63
N LYS A 96 15.47 -6.90 -2.57
CA LYS A 96 15.86 -5.60 -2.03
C LYS A 96 16.00 -4.56 -3.15
N THR A 97 15.32 -3.43 -3.04
CA THR A 97 15.49 -2.29 -3.93
C THR A 97 16.89 -1.68 -3.77
N ILE A 98 17.44 -1.14 -4.86
CA ILE A 98 18.80 -0.56 -4.85
C ILE A 98 18.86 0.86 -5.38
N ASP A 99 17.72 1.45 -5.73
CA ASP A 99 17.57 2.86 -6.07
C ASP A 99 16.18 3.39 -5.69
N ASP A 100 16.06 4.72 -5.62
CA ASP A 100 14.80 5.40 -5.29
C ASP A 100 13.77 5.35 -6.45
N SER A 101 14.07 4.68 -7.56
CA SER A 101 13.17 4.57 -8.70
C SER A 101 12.11 3.48 -8.53
N GLY A 102 12.32 2.56 -7.60
CA GLY A 102 11.45 1.40 -7.39
C GLY A 102 11.46 0.41 -8.56
N ARG A 103 12.44 0.47 -9.46
CA ARG A 103 12.56 -0.43 -10.62
C ARG A 103 13.68 -1.45 -10.49
N LEU A 104 14.76 -1.10 -9.78
CA LEU A 104 15.98 -1.88 -9.78
C LEU A 104 16.20 -2.57 -8.44
N PHE A 105 16.29 -3.89 -8.48
CA PHE A 105 16.34 -4.75 -7.30
C PHE A 105 17.52 -5.70 -7.36
N ARG A 106 17.88 -6.25 -6.20
CA ARG A 106 18.80 -7.39 -6.06
C ARG A 106 18.08 -8.53 -5.34
N LEU A 107 18.43 -9.76 -5.70
CA LEU A 107 18.09 -10.94 -4.91
C LEU A 107 18.87 -10.91 -3.58
N VAL A 108 18.25 -11.38 -2.51
CA VAL A 108 18.90 -11.62 -1.23
C VAL A 108 18.63 -13.07 -0.85
N GLU A 109 19.60 -13.96 -1.11
CA GLU A 109 19.42 -15.42 -1.09
C GLU A 109 18.98 -15.98 0.28
N ASN A 110 19.23 -15.24 1.36
CA ASN A 110 18.88 -15.62 2.74
C ASN A 110 17.61 -14.93 3.26
N ASP A 111 16.95 -14.10 2.45
CA ASP A 111 15.76 -13.32 2.82
C ASP A 111 14.51 -14.09 2.38
N LEU A 112 14.26 -15.21 3.08
CA LEU A 112 13.18 -16.16 2.82
C LEU A 112 12.16 -16.11 3.94
N SER A 113 10.88 -16.12 3.57
CA SER A 113 9.76 -16.28 4.52
C SER A 113 8.65 -17.10 3.88
N ASP A 114 8.01 -17.93 4.68
CA ASP A 114 6.68 -18.44 4.38
C ASP A 114 5.68 -17.27 4.49
N VAL A 115 4.74 -17.20 3.55
CA VAL A 115 3.80 -16.08 3.37
C VAL A 115 2.42 -16.64 3.01
N PRO A 116 1.34 -16.24 3.71
CA PRO A 116 -0.02 -16.62 3.33
C PRO A 116 -0.37 -16.19 1.91
N PHE A 117 -1.00 -17.09 1.15
CA PHE A 117 -1.48 -16.77 -0.20
C PHE A 117 -2.35 -15.51 -0.26
N ASP A 118 -3.16 -15.27 0.78
CA ASP A 118 -4.03 -14.09 0.93
C ASP A 118 -3.28 -12.74 1.03
N ASP A 119 -2.00 -12.75 1.42
CA ASP A 119 -1.15 -11.55 1.47
C ASP A 119 -0.44 -11.27 0.12
N LEU A 120 -0.57 -12.14 -0.89
CA LEU A 120 -0.14 -11.87 -2.27
C LEU A 120 -1.09 -10.86 -2.96
N ILE A 121 -0.55 -9.81 -3.56
CA ILE A 121 -1.31 -8.69 -4.16
C ILE A 121 -1.42 -8.81 -5.68
N GLU A 122 -0.29 -9.08 -6.33
CA GLU A 122 -0.15 -9.09 -7.79
C GLU A 122 0.97 -10.04 -8.21
N ILE A 123 0.79 -10.73 -9.34
CA ILE A 123 1.88 -11.41 -10.05
C ILE A 123 2.57 -10.37 -10.95
N LEU A 124 3.85 -10.14 -10.69
CA LEU A 124 4.67 -9.17 -11.40
C LEU A 124 5.19 -9.75 -12.73
N PRO A 125 5.38 -8.91 -13.76
CA PRO A 125 6.04 -9.33 -14.99
C PRO A 125 7.50 -9.71 -14.74
N THR A 126 8.00 -10.72 -15.45
CA THR A 126 9.41 -11.16 -15.34
C THR A 126 10.37 -9.98 -15.57
N PRO A 127 11.21 -9.63 -14.58
CA PRO A 127 12.15 -8.52 -14.71
C PRO A 127 13.29 -8.85 -15.67
N ARG A 128 13.91 -7.80 -16.23
CA ARG A 128 15.12 -7.93 -17.02
C ARG A 128 16.33 -8.11 -16.12
N VAL A 129 17.23 -9.03 -16.50
CA VAL A 129 18.48 -9.25 -15.78
C VAL A 129 19.54 -8.26 -16.29
N VAL A 130 19.93 -7.29 -15.43
CA VAL A 130 20.92 -6.26 -15.76
C VAL A 130 22.21 -6.54 -15.00
N ARG A 131 23.35 -6.54 -15.72
CA ARG A 131 24.69 -6.67 -15.12
C ARG A 131 25.37 -5.31 -15.04
N LYS A 132 25.81 -4.91 -13.84
CA LYS A 132 26.67 -3.72 -13.63
C LYS A 132 27.96 -4.20 -12.97
N GLY A 133 29.04 -4.27 -13.75
CA GLY A 133 30.30 -4.89 -13.33
C GLY A 133 30.12 -6.39 -13.01
N ARG A 134 30.56 -6.83 -11.83
CA ARG A 134 30.38 -8.21 -11.35
C ARG A 134 29.02 -8.47 -10.66
N ARG A 135 28.16 -7.45 -10.54
CA ARG A 135 26.86 -7.56 -9.83
C ARG A 135 25.72 -7.71 -10.83
N GLN A 136 24.73 -8.53 -10.45
CA GLN A 136 23.51 -8.78 -11.20
C GLN A 136 22.32 -8.16 -10.46
N PHE A 137 21.41 -7.56 -11.22
CA PHE A 137 20.22 -6.86 -10.74
C PHE A 137 19.01 -7.28 -11.58
N LEU A 138 17.83 -7.08 -11.00
CA LEU A 138 16.54 -7.29 -11.64
C LEU A 138 15.90 -5.92 -11.89
N GLU A 139 15.56 -5.63 -13.15
CA GLU A 139 14.97 -4.37 -13.58
C GLU A 139 13.53 -4.60 -14.06
N PHE A 140 12.56 -4.03 -13.36
CA PHE A 140 11.17 -4.00 -13.79
C PHE A 140 10.91 -2.81 -14.72
N GLU A 141 10.11 -3.02 -15.77
CA GLU A 141 9.80 -1.98 -16.76
C GLU A 141 9.07 -0.78 -16.14
N LYS A 142 8.19 -1.06 -15.17
CA LYS A 142 7.44 -0.07 -14.39
C LYS A 142 7.97 -0.02 -12.95
N PRO A 143 7.93 1.14 -12.29
CA PRO A 143 8.26 1.23 -10.87
C PRO A 143 7.23 0.46 -10.04
N LEU A 144 7.71 -0.33 -9.08
CA LEU A 144 6.86 -1.10 -8.18
C LEU A 144 6.51 -0.28 -6.93
N PRO A 145 5.28 -0.38 -6.39
CA PRO A 145 4.85 0.35 -5.20
C PRO A 145 5.34 -0.34 -3.91
N VAL A 146 6.66 -0.54 -3.80
CA VAL A 146 7.31 -1.18 -2.64
C VAL A 146 7.64 -0.18 -1.53
N PHE A 147 7.74 -0.67 -0.30
CA PHE A 147 8.19 0.10 0.86
C PHE A 147 9.58 -0.35 1.32
N GLU A 148 10.59 0.47 1.07
CA GLU A 148 11.86 0.42 1.81
C GLU A 148 12.18 1.81 2.36
N LYS A 149 12.51 1.87 3.65
CA LYS A 149 13.00 3.04 4.38
C LYS A 149 13.99 2.61 5.45
#